data_AF-A0A7W6LTJ0-F1
#
_entry.id   AF-A0A7W6LTJ0-F1
#
_cell.length_a   1.000
_cell.length_b   1.000
_cell.length_c   1.000
_cell.angle_alpha   90.00
_cell.angle_beta   90.00
_cell.angle_gamma   90.00
#
_symmetry.space_group_name_H-M   'P 1'
#
loop_
_entity.id
_entity.type
_entity.pdbx_description
1 polymer ?
#
loop_
_entity_poly.entity_id
_entity_poly.type
_entity_poly.pdbx_seq_one_letter_code
_entity_poly.pdbx_strand_id
1 'polypeptide(L)'
;MEIKAVRLAPDMPSRKDQVYRFLCDYHDRYLSGPSLSAIAAACHTNKARVQDAIRKLEREQLVHRTPGKKGGTIPSRHHADMVLRELEARGYIINPPGTPLIDLDQDGRLVVSADTVTNASLPPAHPCVHGAGQSDERDGHDGEFDKGRSL
;
A
#
# COMPACT_ATOMS: atom_id res chain seq x y z
N MET A 1 12.95 -27.36 -10.09
CA MET A 1 11.53 -27.27 -9.71
C MET A 1 10.78 -26.51 -10.79
N GLU A 2 9.75 -27.13 -11.37
CA GLU A 2 9.11 -26.67 -12.60
C GLU A 2 7.86 -25.86 -12.29
N ILE A 3 7.85 -24.58 -12.66
CA ILE A 3 6.62 -23.78 -12.67
C ILE A 3 5.80 -24.29 -13.85
N LYS A 4 4.73 -25.04 -13.56
CA LYS A 4 3.84 -25.56 -14.59
C LYS A 4 3.24 -24.38 -15.37
N ALA A 5 3.35 -24.44 -16.69
CA ALA A 5 2.66 -23.51 -17.56
C ALA A 5 1.15 -23.61 -17.31
N VAL A 6 0.52 -22.47 -17.02
CA VAL A 6 -0.93 -22.40 -16.83
C VAL A 6 -1.51 -22.28 -18.22
N ARG A 7 -2.10 -23.37 -18.74
CA ARG A 7 -2.82 -23.33 -20.01
C ARG A 7 -4.20 -22.73 -19.79
N LEU A 8 -4.74 -22.08 -20.82
CA LEU A 8 -6.15 -21.71 -20.85
C LEU A 8 -6.97 -22.98 -20.69
N ALA A 9 -7.75 -23.02 -19.61
CA ALA A 9 -8.67 -24.10 -19.31
C ALA A 9 -10.12 -23.54 -19.39
N PRO A 10 -11.14 -24.39 -19.55
CA PRO A 10 -12.52 -23.95 -19.78
C PRO A 10 -13.10 -23.09 -18.65
N ASP A 11 -12.53 -23.19 -17.46
CA ASP A 11 -12.84 -22.40 -16.26
C ASP A 11 -12.22 -20.99 -16.28
N MET A 12 -11.31 -20.70 -17.22
CA MET A 12 -10.65 -19.41 -17.38
C MET A 12 -11.13 -18.73 -18.66
N PRO A 13 -12.26 -17.99 -18.62
CA PRO A 13 -12.87 -17.42 -19.80
C PRO A 13 -12.01 -16.34 -20.46
N SER A 14 -11.04 -15.78 -19.73
CA SER A 14 -10.15 -14.75 -20.25
C SER A 14 -8.68 -14.93 -19.85
N ARG A 15 -7.78 -14.36 -20.66
CA ARG A 15 -6.34 -14.30 -20.34
C ARG A 15 -6.03 -13.50 -19.07
N LYS A 16 -6.92 -12.59 -18.68
CA LYS A 16 -6.85 -11.88 -17.40
C LYS A 16 -6.93 -12.88 -16.25
N ASP A 17 -7.88 -13.82 -16.31
CA ASP A 17 -8.11 -14.83 -15.27
C ASP A 17 -6.96 -15.84 -15.22
N GLN A 18 -6.40 -16.19 -16.39
CA GLN A 18 -5.19 -17.00 -16.51
C GLN A 18 -3.99 -16.35 -15.80
N VAL A 19 -3.77 -15.06 -16.00
CA VAL A 19 -2.71 -14.29 -15.34
C VAL A 19 -2.98 -14.17 -13.84
N TYR A 20 -4.22 -13.94 -13.44
CA TYR A 20 -4.60 -13.83 -12.02
C TYR A 20 -4.38 -15.13 -11.26
N ARG A 21 -4.85 -16.28 -11.78
CA ARG A 21 -4.58 -17.59 -11.17
C ARG A 21 -3.09 -17.87 -11.06
N PHE A 22 -2.32 -17.58 -12.11
CA PHE A 22 -0.87 -17.74 -12.05
C PHE A 22 -0.24 -16.89 -10.95
N LEU A 23 -0.67 -15.63 -10.80
CA LEU A 23 -0.17 -14.75 -9.74
C LEU A 23 -0.48 -15.30 -8.35
N CYS A 24 -1.68 -15.81 -8.12
CA CYS A 24 -2.05 -16.45 -6.85
C CYS A 24 -1.21 -17.70 -6.58
N ASP A 25 -1.17 -18.65 -7.53
CA ASP A 25 -0.41 -19.90 -7.39
C ASP A 25 1.09 -19.66 -7.16
N TYR A 26 1.65 -18.64 -7.84
CA TYR A 26 3.05 -18.27 -7.68
C TYR A 26 3.29 -17.65 -6.30
N HIS A 27 2.40 -16.77 -5.85
CA HIS A 27 2.51 -16.12 -4.56
C HIS A 27 2.38 -17.14 -3.41
N ASP A 28 1.44 -18.08 -3.50
CA ASP A 28 1.25 -19.14 -2.49
C ASP A 28 2.50 -20.03 -2.32
N ARG A 29 3.27 -20.23 -3.40
CA ARG A 29 4.48 -21.07 -3.37
C ARG A 29 5.74 -20.35 -2.95
N TYR A 30 5.91 -19.10 -3.39
CA TYR A 30 7.17 -18.37 -3.27
C TYR A 30 7.09 -17.15 -2.36
N LEU A 31 5.90 -16.77 -1.88
CA LEU A 31 5.63 -15.60 -1.04
C LEU A 31 6.24 -14.31 -1.64
N SER A 32 6.28 -14.23 -2.97
CA SER A 32 6.92 -13.17 -3.73
C SER A 32 6.21 -13.01 -5.07
N GLY A 33 6.18 -11.78 -5.60
CA GLY A 33 5.58 -11.53 -6.91
C GLY A 33 6.48 -12.00 -8.06
N PRO A 34 5.92 -12.64 -9.10
CA PRO A 34 6.69 -13.07 -10.26
C PRO A 34 7.14 -11.87 -11.11
N SER A 35 8.17 -12.10 -11.93
CA SER A 35 8.57 -11.14 -12.97
C SER A 35 7.63 -11.20 -14.17
N LEU A 36 7.55 -10.11 -14.95
CA LEU A 36 6.76 -10.07 -16.18
C LEU A 36 7.18 -11.15 -17.19
N SER A 37 8.47 -11.50 -17.25
CA SER A 37 8.96 -12.57 -18.12
C SER A 37 8.52 -13.95 -17.63
N ALA A 38 8.48 -14.20 -16.32
CA ALA A 38 7.99 -15.46 -15.76
C ALA A 38 6.49 -15.64 -16.07
N ILE A 39 5.68 -14.59 -15.91
CA ILE A 39 4.25 -14.62 -16.24
C ILE A 39 4.05 -14.88 -17.74
N ALA A 40 4.81 -14.18 -18.60
CA ALA A 40 4.75 -14.34 -20.05
C ALA A 40 5.09 -15.77 -20.48
N ALA A 41 6.13 -16.36 -19.88
CA ALA A 41 6.52 -17.75 -20.12
C ALA A 41 5.43 -18.73 -19.67
N ALA A 42 4.88 -18.55 -18.47
CA ALA A 42 3.87 -19.44 -17.91
C ALA A 42 2.52 -19.37 -18.63
N CYS A 43 2.14 -18.19 -19.12
CA CYS A 43 0.88 -17.96 -19.83
C CYS A 43 1.01 -18.09 -21.37
N HIS A 44 2.19 -18.47 -21.88
CA HIS A 44 2.50 -18.56 -23.31
C HIS A 44 2.07 -17.31 -24.12
N THR A 45 2.45 -16.13 -23.63
CA THR A 45 2.07 -14.85 -24.22
C THR A 45 3.24 -13.87 -24.20
N ASN A 46 3.09 -12.70 -24.82
CA ASN A 46 4.09 -11.64 -24.78
C ASN A 46 3.95 -10.73 -23.54
N LYS A 47 5.03 -10.01 -23.23
CA LYS A 47 5.09 -9.09 -22.07
C LYS A 47 4.06 -7.96 -22.14
N ALA A 48 3.77 -7.45 -23.33
CA ALA A 48 2.80 -6.35 -23.51
C ALA A 48 1.38 -6.77 -23.11
N ARG A 49 0.93 -7.94 -23.58
CA ARG A 49 -0.38 -8.53 -23.23
C ARG A 49 -0.49 -8.82 -21.73
N VAL A 50 0.61 -9.25 -21.10
CA VAL A 50 0.67 -9.43 -19.64
C VAL A 50 0.54 -8.10 -18.93
N GLN A 51 1.26 -7.07 -19.36
CA GLN A 51 1.13 -5.73 -18.77
C GLN A 51 -0.28 -5.19 -18.88
N ASP A 52 -0.95 -5.37 -20.02
CA ASP A 52 -2.33 -4.95 -20.20
C ASP A 52 -3.30 -5.75 -19.31
N ALA A 53 -3.07 -7.05 -19.14
CA ALA A 53 -3.85 -7.87 -18.21
C ALA A 53 -3.64 -7.41 -16.76
N ILE A 54 -2.40 -7.14 -16.35
CA ILE A 54 -2.08 -6.62 -15.01
C ILE A 54 -2.74 -5.25 -14.79
N ARG A 55 -2.68 -4.34 -15.77
CA ARG A 55 -3.36 -3.03 -15.69
C ARG A 55 -4.87 -3.18 -15.53
N LYS A 56 -5.48 -4.18 -16.17
CA LYS A 56 -6.91 -4.49 -15.98
C LYS A 56 -7.18 -5.02 -14.57
N LEU A 57 -6.37 -5.96 -14.09
CA LEU A 57 -6.47 -6.49 -12.71
C LEU A 57 -6.28 -5.41 -11.65
N GLU A 58 -5.39 -4.45 -11.90
CA GLU A 58 -5.14 -3.29 -11.04
C GLU A 58 -6.37 -2.36 -10.99
N ARG A 59 -6.99 -2.06 -12.14
CA ARG A 59 -8.24 -1.27 -12.20
C ARG A 59 -9.39 -1.94 -11.46
N GLU A 60 -9.44 -3.28 -11.49
CA GLU A 60 -10.43 -4.09 -10.79
C GLU A 60 -10.05 -4.33 -9.31
N GLN A 61 -8.96 -3.73 -8.82
CA GLN A 61 -8.44 -3.88 -7.44
C GLN A 61 -8.13 -5.34 -7.02
N LEU A 62 -7.95 -6.23 -8.00
CA LEU A 62 -7.60 -7.63 -7.77
C LEU A 62 -6.10 -7.82 -7.52
N VAL A 63 -5.27 -6.86 -7.95
CA VAL A 63 -3.81 -6.91 -7.84
C VAL A 63 -3.28 -5.53 -7.46
N HIS A 64 -2.36 -5.50 -6.51
CA HIS A 64 -1.57 -4.31 -6.20
C HIS A 64 -0.26 -4.33 -6.98
N ARG A 65 0.10 -3.19 -7.54
CA ARG A 65 1.34 -3.00 -8.29
C ARG A 65 2.19 -1.89 -7.65
N THR A 66 3.45 -2.22 -7.35
CA THR A 66 4.48 -1.25 -7.00
C THR A 66 5.41 -1.06 -8.20
N PRO A 67 5.38 0.08 -8.92
CA PRO A 67 6.29 0.34 -10.01
C PRO A 67 7.75 0.38 -9.51
N GLY A 68 8.69 -0.08 -10.33
CA GLY A 68 10.13 -0.08 -10.00
C GLY A 68 10.60 -1.22 -9.09
N LYS A 69 9.71 -1.90 -8.37
CA LYS A 69 10.07 -3.06 -7.52
C LYS A 69 10.03 -4.37 -8.33
N LYS A 70 11.12 -5.15 -8.29
CA LYS A 70 11.12 -6.51 -8.86
C LYS A 70 10.10 -7.36 -8.10
N GLY A 71 9.18 -8.01 -8.83
CA GLY A 71 8.11 -8.78 -8.21
C GLY A 71 7.08 -7.90 -7.49
N GLY A 72 6.96 -6.62 -7.83
CA GLY A 72 6.00 -5.70 -7.23
C GLY A 72 4.54 -5.93 -7.66
N THR A 73 4.17 -7.11 -8.15
CA THR A 73 2.80 -7.45 -8.57
C THR A 73 2.27 -8.53 -7.65
N ILE A 74 1.33 -8.16 -6.77
CA ILE A 74 0.86 -9.01 -5.68
C ILE A 74 -0.67 -9.09 -5.75
N PRO A 75 -1.28 -10.28 -5.66
CA PRO A 75 -2.73 -10.39 -5.59
C PRO A 75 -3.28 -9.71 -4.34
N SER A 76 -4.41 -9.00 -4.46
CA SER A 76 -5.04 -8.23 -3.38
C SER A 76 -5.34 -9.08 -2.14
N ARG A 77 -5.77 -10.34 -2.33
CA ARG A 77 -5.97 -11.32 -1.25
C ARG A 77 -4.76 -11.48 -0.32
N HIS A 78 -3.55 -11.36 -0.86
CA HIS A 78 -2.29 -11.57 -0.12
C HIS A 78 -1.58 -10.27 0.24
N HIS A 79 -2.17 -9.11 -0.09
CA HIS A 79 -1.56 -7.82 0.20
C HIS A 79 -1.42 -7.58 1.71
N ALA A 80 -2.45 -7.92 2.49
CA ALA A 80 -2.43 -7.81 3.94
C ALA A 80 -1.29 -8.64 4.56
N ASP A 81 -1.14 -9.89 4.15
CA ASP A 81 -0.07 -10.78 4.65
C ASP A 81 1.33 -10.21 4.39
N MET A 82 1.53 -9.58 3.22
CA MET A 82 2.80 -8.94 2.89
C MET A 82 3.06 -7.68 3.73
N VAL A 83 2.05 -6.85 3.95
CA VAL A 83 2.19 -5.65 4.79
C VAL A 83 2.52 -6.04 6.22
N LEU A 84 1.83 -7.05 6.77
CA LEU A 84 2.12 -7.59 8.09
C LEU A 84 3.56 -8.10 8.16
N ARG A 85 4.01 -8.90 7.19
CA ARG A 85 5.38 -9.41 7.17
C ARG A 85 6.44 -8.31 7.05
N GLU A 86 6.15 -7.25 6.30
CA GLU A 86 7.05 -6.09 6.19
C GLU A 86 7.12 -5.29 7.50
N LEU A 87 6.01 -5.18 8.23
CA LEU A 87 5.98 -4.59 9.57
C LEU A 87 6.76 -5.45 10.58
N GLU A 88 6.57 -6.77 10.56
CA GLU A 88 7.32 -7.70 11.41
C GLU A 88 8.83 -7.60 11.13
N ALA A 89 9.24 -7.56 9.86
CA ALA A 89 10.63 -7.41 9.47
C ALA A 89 11.27 -6.08 9.90
N ARG A 90 10.45 -5.04 10.09
CA ARG A 90 10.87 -3.73 10.62
C ARG A 90 10.86 -3.68 12.16
N GLY A 91 10.53 -4.78 12.82
CA GLY A 91 10.52 -4.91 14.28
C GLY A 91 9.22 -4.46 14.95
N TYR A 92 8.14 -4.27 14.20
CA TYR A 92 6.83 -3.98 14.79
C TYR A 92 6.20 -5.26 15.37
N ILE A 93 5.62 -5.15 16.56
CA ILE A 93 4.87 -6.23 17.21
C ILE A 93 3.44 -6.23 16.63
N ILE A 94 3.04 -7.34 16.02
CA ILE A 94 1.72 -7.50 15.41
C ILE A 94 0.82 -8.19 16.43
N ASN A 95 -0.12 -7.42 16.98
CA ASN A 95 -1.11 -7.92 17.92
C ASN A 95 -2.18 -8.74 17.19
N PRO A 96 -2.43 -10.01 17.58
CA PRO A 96 -3.53 -10.78 17.01
C PRO A 96 -4.88 -10.12 17.34
N PRO A 97 -5.89 -10.24 16.47
CA PRO A 97 -7.19 -9.65 16.72
C PRO A 97 -7.77 -10.15 18.06
N GLY A 98 -8.19 -9.22 18.91
CA GLY A 98 -8.70 -9.52 20.25
C GLY A 98 -7.65 -9.57 21.36
N THR A 99 -6.37 -9.31 21.07
CA THR A 99 -5.42 -8.99 22.16
C THR A 99 -5.70 -7.59 22.69
N PRO A 100 -5.83 -7.43 24.02
CA PRO A 100 -6.07 -6.13 24.60
C PRO A 100 -4.82 -5.27 24.43
N LEU A 101 -5.02 -3.99 24.10
CA LEU A 101 -3.91 -3.07 23.87
C LEU A 101 -3.26 -2.76 25.22
N ILE A 102 -1.96 -3.00 25.32
CA ILE A 102 -1.17 -2.58 26.46
C ILE A 102 -0.55 -1.23 26.08
N ASP A 103 -1.03 -0.16 26.68
CA ASP A 103 -0.54 1.20 26.49
C ASP A 103 0.18 1.70 27.74
N LEU A 104 0.93 2.80 27.63
CA LEU A 104 1.43 3.53 28.78
C LEU A 104 0.56 4.76 29.01
N ASP A 105 0.07 4.95 30.24
CA ASP A 105 -0.57 6.23 30.60
C ASP A 105 0.45 7.38 30.65
N GLN A 106 -0.06 8.59 30.89
CA GLN A 106 0.74 9.81 31.02
C GLN A 106 1.75 9.74 32.19
N ASP A 107 1.57 8.81 33.11
CA ASP A 107 2.43 8.56 34.27
C ASP A 107 3.36 7.35 34.05
N GLY A 108 3.38 6.76 32.85
CA GLY A 108 4.25 5.64 32.46
C GLY A 108 3.80 4.28 32.98
N ARG A 109 2.55 4.12 33.41
CA ARG A 109 2.01 2.84 33.90
C ARG A 109 1.41 2.05 32.75
N LEU A 110 1.61 0.73 32.77
CA LEU A 110 0.97 -0.18 31.82
C LEU A 110 -0.54 -0.21 32.07
N VAL A 111 -1.31 0.25 31.10
CA VAL A 111 -2.78 0.21 31.11
C VAL A 111 -3.25 -0.74 30.03
N VAL A 112 -4.21 -1.59 30.38
CA VAL A 112 -4.86 -2.51 29.44
C VAL A 112 -6.12 -1.82 28.93
N SER A 113 -6.07 -1.26 27.72
CA SER A 113 -7.22 -0.62 27.10
C SER A 113 -8.19 -1.70 26.59
N ALA A 114 -9.43 -1.68 27.11
CA ALA A 114 -10.49 -2.63 26.78
C ALA A 114 -11.11 -2.40 25.39
N ASP A 115 -10.72 -1.33 24.71
CA ASP A 115 -11.24 -0.99 23.39
C ASP A 115 -10.65 -1.93 22.34
N THR A 116 -11.49 -2.86 21.88
CA THR A 116 -11.23 -3.69 20.71
C THR A 116 -10.85 -2.82 19.52
N VAL A 117 -9.62 -2.99 19.01
CA VAL A 117 -9.14 -2.30 17.81
C VAL A 117 -10.00 -2.71 16.62
N THR A 118 -10.91 -1.84 16.20
CA THR A 118 -11.55 -1.92 14.89
C THR A 118 -10.75 -1.07 13.90
N ASN A 119 -10.69 -1.46 12.63
CA ASN A 119 -10.07 -0.67 11.53
C ASN A 119 -10.80 0.68 11.26
N ALA A 120 -11.54 1.21 12.23
CA ALA A 120 -12.16 2.52 12.14
C ALA A 120 -11.05 3.56 12.06
N SER A 121 -11.14 4.44 11.06
CA SER A 121 -10.22 5.55 10.87
C SER A 121 -10.05 6.31 12.19
N LEU A 122 -8.80 6.54 12.58
CA LEU A 122 -8.46 7.43 13.69
C LEU A 122 -9.26 8.74 13.54
N PRO A 123 -9.96 9.20 14.59
CA PRO A 123 -10.60 10.51 14.53
C PRO A 123 -9.52 11.57 14.25
N PRO A 124 -9.83 12.62 13.47
CA PRO A 124 -8.86 13.68 13.20
C PRO A 124 -8.35 14.26 14.53
N ALA A 125 -7.04 14.29 14.69
CA ALA A 125 -6.39 14.83 15.87
C ALA A 125 -6.99 16.21 16.21
N HIS A 126 -7.45 16.36 17.45
CA HIS A 126 -7.95 17.64 17.94
C HIS A 126 -6.83 18.69 17.78
N PRO A 127 -7.13 19.90 17.27
CA PRO A 127 -6.12 20.95 17.16
C PRO A 127 -5.58 21.27 18.55
N CYS A 128 -4.28 21.06 18.74
CA CYS A 128 -3.55 21.51 19.92
C CYS A 128 -3.66 23.03 20.00
N VAL A 129 -4.49 23.51 20.93
CA VAL A 129 -4.62 24.95 21.22
C VAL A 129 -3.39 25.36 22.03
N HIS A 130 -2.29 25.67 21.36
CA HIS A 130 -1.22 26.43 21.99
C HIS A 130 -1.64 27.90 22.05
N GLY A 131 -2.07 28.33 23.24
CA GLY A 131 -2.15 29.74 23.57
C GLY A 131 -0.76 30.37 23.53
N ALA A 132 -0.60 31.40 22.72
CA ALA A 132 0.49 32.37 22.82
C ALA A 132 -0.10 33.76 22.60
N GLY A 133 0.22 34.65 23.54
CA GLY A 133 -0.47 35.89 23.79
C GLY A 133 -0.22 37.03 22.81
N GLN A 134 -0.97 38.09 23.08
CA GLN A 134 -0.98 39.42 22.48
C GLN A 134 0.40 40.08 22.42
N SER A 135 0.53 40.96 21.42
CA SER A 135 1.32 42.21 21.32
C SER A 135 1.90 42.30 19.90
N ASP A 136 1.93 43.42 19.19
CA ASP A 136 1.49 44.78 19.43
C ASP A 136 1.48 45.48 18.05
N GLU A 137 0.85 46.63 18.00
CA GLU A 137 0.80 47.56 16.87
C GLU A 137 2.18 47.85 16.24
N ARG A 138 2.21 47.97 14.90
CA ARG A 138 2.91 49.09 14.25
C ARG A 138 2.47 49.32 12.81
N ASP A 139 1.96 50.53 12.64
CA ASP A 139 1.64 51.27 11.42
C ASP A 139 2.73 51.27 10.34
N GLY A 140 2.24 51.36 9.09
CA GLY A 140 2.73 52.29 8.06
C GLY A 140 4.07 52.01 7.39
N HIS A 141 4.07 51.74 6.08
CA HIS A 141 4.36 52.80 5.10
C HIS A 141 4.21 52.31 3.66
N ASP A 142 3.63 53.19 2.86
CA ASP A 142 3.53 53.19 1.41
C ASP A 142 4.91 53.11 0.72
N GLY A 143 4.97 52.46 -0.43
CA GLY A 143 6.21 52.26 -1.17
C GLY A 143 5.99 51.75 -2.58
N GLU A 144 5.28 52.56 -3.37
CA GLU A 144 5.24 52.52 -4.82
C GLU A 144 6.65 52.45 -5.42
N PHE A 145 6.93 51.42 -6.23
CA PHE A 145 8.15 51.33 -7.02
C PHE A 145 7.80 50.95 -8.46
N ASP A 146 7.50 51.99 -9.22
CA ASP A 146 7.73 52.05 -10.66
C ASP A 146 9.24 52.07 -10.91
N LYS A 147 9.73 51.16 -11.76
CA LYS A 147 10.89 51.41 -12.62
C LYS A 147 10.98 50.37 -13.73
N GLY A 148 10.75 50.85 -14.94
CA GLY A 148 10.87 50.10 -16.17
C GLY A 148 12.25 49.49 -16.41
N ARG A 149 12.27 48.56 -17.37
CA ARG A 149 13.49 48.13 -18.03
C ARG A 149 13.21 47.90 -19.50
N SER A 150 13.64 48.88 -20.29
CA SER A 150 13.93 48.72 -21.72
C SER A 150 15.11 47.77 -21.90
N LEU A 151 14.98 46.81 -22.80
CA LEU A 151 15.69 46.71 -24.09
C LEU A 151 15.26 45.43 -24.80
#